data_AF-A0A1B1YD96-F1
#
_entry.id   AF-A0A1B1YD96-F1
#
_cell.length_a   1.000
_cell.length_b   1.000
_cell.length_c   1.000
_cell.angle_alpha   90.00
_cell.angle_beta   90.00
_cell.angle_gamma   90.00
#
_symmetry.space_group_name_H-M   'P 1'
#
loop_
_entity.id
_entity.type
_entity.pdbx_description
1 polymer ?
#
loop_
_entity_poly.entity_id
_entity_poly.type
_entity_poly.pdbx_seq_one_letter_code
_entity_poly.pdbx_strand_id
1 'polypeptide(L)'
;MARQTSLLNQALKQYWKNTTTYPKYAYFMWRNGLSNSNRNFADFTEQDIIEKYCKGSMKKYANLKQWENTEEYAELMNLLLLEKSNKDFVEIYNAVSEKAKQGDDKAVKTFLTLQNELKKSVKNKKSKKAEQEEIEEEDDDLILE
;
A
#
# COMPACT_ATOMS: atom_id res chain seq x y z
N MET A 1 12.82 6.56 16.07
CA MET A 1 12.61 5.50 15.06
C MET A 1 11.63 6.02 14.03
N ALA A 2 12.07 6.33 12.81
CA ALA A 2 11.15 6.67 11.73
C ALA A 2 10.22 5.47 11.49
N ARG A 3 8.89 5.66 11.57
CA ARG A 3 7.96 4.60 11.16
C ARG A 3 8.20 4.37 9.68
N GLN A 4 8.61 3.17 9.30
CA GLN A 4 8.67 2.79 7.90
C GLN A 4 7.25 2.91 7.33
N THR A 5 6.97 4.01 6.62
CA THR A 5 5.68 4.20 5.96
C THR A 5 5.63 3.24 4.80
N SER A 6 4.54 2.50 4.68
CA SER A 6 4.37 1.54 3.60
C SER A 6 4.45 2.25 2.23
N LEU A 7 4.87 1.53 1.17
CA LEU A 7 5.01 2.12 -0.16
C LEU A 7 3.68 2.67 -0.67
N LEU A 8 2.56 2.02 -0.33
CA LEU A 8 1.23 2.56 -0.61
C LEU A 8 1.02 3.91 0.07
N ASN A 9 1.35 4.03 1.36
CA ASN A 9 1.22 5.29 2.08
C ASN A 9 2.11 6.38 1.49
N GLN A 10 3.32 6.04 1.02
CA GLN A 10 4.20 6.99 0.35
C GLN A 10 3.57 7.47 -0.98
N ALA A 11 3.08 6.56 -1.81
CA ALA A 11 2.40 6.91 -3.06
C ALA A 11 1.13 7.74 -2.80
N LEU A 12 0.37 7.42 -1.74
CA LEU A 12 -0.83 8.15 -1.38
C LEU A 12 -0.56 9.58 -0.88
N LYS A 13 0.67 9.90 -0.44
CA LYS A 13 1.02 11.24 0.05
C LYS A 13 0.84 12.34 -0.99
N GLN A 14 0.95 12.05 -2.29
CA GLN A 14 0.75 13.06 -3.32
C GLN A 14 -0.72 13.52 -3.41
N TYR A 15 -1.67 12.67 -3.04
CA TYR A 15 -3.10 12.97 -3.09
C TYR A 15 -3.60 13.71 -1.86
N TRP A 16 -3.05 13.40 -0.68
CA TRP A 16 -3.61 13.97 0.55
C TRP A 16 -3.11 15.38 0.91
N LYS A 17 -1.98 15.82 0.32
CA LYS A 17 -1.38 17.13 0.58
C LYS A 17 -2.06 18.24 -0.20
N ASN A 18 -2.75 17.89 -1.29
CA ASN A 18 -3.42 18.83 -2.19
C ASN A 18 -4.94 18.66 -2.10
N THR A 19 -5.65 19.74 -1.74
CA THR A 19 -7.11 19.74 -1.56
C THR A 19 -7.89 19.39 -2.82
N THR A 20 -7.30 19.58 -4.01
CA THR A 20 -7.90 19.24 -5.31
C THR A 20 -7.85 17.74 -5.57
N THR A 21 -6.79 17.07 -5.13
CA THR A 21 -6.59 15.62 -5.33
C THR A 21 -7.03 14.78 -4.13
N TYR A 22 -7.30 15.42 -2.98
CA TYR A 22 -7.83 14.77 -1.78
C TYR A 22 -9.08 13.89 -2.02
N PRO A 23 -10.02 14.25 -2.92
CA PRO A 23 -11.14 13.35 -3.24
C PRO A 23 -10.68 11.99 -3.80
N LYS A 24 -9.59 11.93 -4.59
CA LYS A 24 -9.01 10.65 -5.05
C LYS A 24 -8.47 9.84 -3.88
N TYR A 25 -7.77 10.47 -2.94
CA TYR A 25 -7.29 9.82 -1.71
C TYR A 25 -8.43 9.20 -0.92
N ALA A 26 -9.44 10.01 -0.57
CA ALA A 26 -10.57 9.56 0.23
C ALA A 26 -11.37 8.46 -0.47
N TYR A 27 -11.57 8.59 -1.79
CA TYR A 27 -12.22 7.59 -2.61
C TYR A 27 -11.44 6.27 -2.61
N PHE A 28 -10.12 6.30 -2.85
CA PHE A 28 -9.29 5.11 -2.85
C PHE A 28 -9.33 4.39 -1.48
N MET A 29 -9.22 5.16 -0.39
CA MET A 29 -9.28 4.61 0.97
C MET A 29 -10.64 3.95 1.25
N TRP A 30 -11.75 4.63 0.94
CA TRP A 30 -13.10 4.08 1.11
C TRP A 30 -13.36 2.85 0.26
N ARG A 31 -13.07 2.94 -1.06
CA ARG A 31 -13.32 1.89 -2.04
C ARG A 31 -12.65 0.57 -1.68
N ASN A 32 -11.51 0.65 -0.98
CA ASN A 32 -10.69 -0.47 -0.55
C ASN A 32 -10.82 -0.84 0.94
N GLY A 33 -11.73 -0.18 1.67
CA GLY A 33 -11.99 -0.47 3.09
C GLY A 33 -10.79 -0.18 4.00
N LEU A 34 -10.04 0.89 3.69
CA LEU A 34 -8.83 1.27 4.42
C LEU A 34 -9.12 2.29 5.52
N SER A 35 -8.24 2.32 6.51
CA SER A 35 -8.24 3.29 7.61
C SER A 35 -6.90 3.99 7.70
N ASN A 36 -6.88 5.21 8.22
CA ASN A 36 -5.67 5.87 8.70
C ASN A 36 -5.77 6.14 10.22
N SER A 37 -4.76 6.79 10.79
CA SER A 37 -4.71 7.08 12.23
C SER A 37 -5.88 7.92 12.74
N ASN A 38 -6.51 8.71 11.86
CA ASN A 38 -7.51 9.70 12.23
C ASN A 38 -8.92 9.25 11.88
N ARG A 39 -9.07 8.28 10.96
CA ARG A 39 -10.35 7.94 10.35
C ARG A 39 -10.35 6.54 9.75
N ASN A 40 -11.41 5.81 10.01
CA ASN A 40 -11.79 4.63 9.24
C ASN A 40 -12.66 5.05 8.05
N PHE A 41 -12.21 4.81 6.82
CA PHE A 41 -12.99 5.17 5.63
C PHE A 41 -14.02 4.09 5.28
N ALA A 42 -13.87 2.87 5.79
CA ALA A 42 -14.82 1.79 5.54
C ALA A 42 -16.22 2.08 6.12
N ASP A 43 -16.31 2.99 7.09
CA ASP A 43 -17.58 3.36 7.74
C ASP A 43 -18.44 4.30 6.88
N PHE A 44 -17.91 4.81 5.76
CA PHE A 44 -18.65 5.69 4.87
C PHE A 44 -19.54 4.93 3.89
N THR A 45 -20.70 5.52 3.62
CA THR A 45 -21.55 5.14 2.50
C THR A 45 -21.08 5.81 1.20
N GLU A 46 -21.58 5.34 0.05
CA GLU A 46 -21.36 6.03 -1.23
C GLU A 46 -21.86 7.48 -1.18
N GLN A 47 -23.01 7.71 -0.53
CA GLN A 47 -23.59 9.04 -0.37
C GLN A 47 -22.68 9.97 0.46
N ASP A 48 -22.06 9.45 1.54
CA ASP A 48 -21.06 10.20 2.31
C ASP A 48 -19.89 10.65 1.44
N ILE A 49 -19.43 9.80 0.51
CA ILE A 49 -18.35 10.13 -0.40
C ILE A 49 -18.74 11.26 -1.35
N ILE A 50 -19.95 11.18 -1.91
CA ILE A 50 -20.49 12.18 -2.82
C ILE A 50 -20.65 13.52 -2.09
N GLU A 51 -21.26 13.53 -0.92
CA GLU A 51 -21.53 14.75 -0.16
C GLU A 51 -20.23 15.40 0.36
N LYS A 52 -19.40 14.63 1.07
CA LYS A 52 -18.23 15.18 1.78
C LYS A 52 -17.06 15.49 0.86
N TYR A 53 -16.82 14.65 -0.15
CA TYR A 53 -15.60 14.74 -0.98
C TYR A 53 -15.88 15.18 -2.42
N CYS A 54 -17.09 14.95 -2.93
CA CYS A 54 -17.51 15.46 -4.25
C CYS A 54 -18.36 16.73 -4.17
N LYS A 55 -18.64 17.26 -2.97
CA LYS A 55 -19.50 18.43 -2.72
C LYS A 55 -20.90 18.25 -3.34
N GLY A 56 -21.46 17.04 -3.24
CA GLY A 56 -22.76 16.68 -3.83
C GLY A 56 -22.75 16.50 -5.36
N SER A 57 -21.59 16.62 -6.03
CA SER A 57 -21.52 16.56 -7.49
C SER A 57 -21.40 15.13 -8.01
N MET A 58 -22.47 14.64 -8.65
CA MET A 58 -22.46 13.34 -9.34
C MET A 58 -21.43 13.28 -10.47
N LYS A 59 -21.15 14.40 -11.16
CA LYS A 59 -20.12 14.47 -12.21
C LYS A 59 -18.73 14.21 -11.63
N LYS A 60 -18.39 14.84 -10.50
CA LYS A 60 -17.11 14.61 -9.83
C LYS A 60 -16.98 13.17 -9.36
N TYR A 61 -18.05 12.61 -8.83
CA TYR A 61 -18.08 11.21 -8.42
C TYR A 61 -17.90 10.25 -9.61
N ALA A 62 -18.57 10.52 -10.74
CA ALA A 62 -18.37 9.76 -11.97
C ALA A 62 -16.92 9.81 -12.45
N ASN A 63 -16.24 10.97 -12.34
CA ASN A 63 -14.82 11.08 -12.66
C ASN A 63 -13.94 10.23 -11.73
N LEU A 64 -14.28 10.09 -10.44
CA LEU A 64 -13.57 9.20 -9.51
C LEU A 64 -13.77 7.72 -9.88
N LYS A 65 -14.99 7.34 -10.28
CA LYS A 65 -15.25 5.99 -10.83
C LYS A 65 -14.47 5.74 -12.13
N GLN A 66 -14.39 6.72 -13.03
CA GLN A 66 -13.60 6.61 -14.26
C GLN A 66 -12.10 6.48 -13.97
N TRP A 67 -11.62 7.19 -12.94
CA TRP A 67 -10.23 7.12 -12.49
C TRP A 67 -9.80 5.70 -12.10
N GLU A 68 -10.72 4.80 -11.70
CA GLU A 68 -10.39 3.38 -11.45
C GLU A 68 -9.78 2.67 -12.66
N ASN A 69 -9.98 3.19 -13.88
CA ASN A 69 -9.49 2.60 -15.13
C ASN A 69 -8.16 3.20 -15.60
N THR A 70 -7.51 4.06 -14.81
CA THR A 70 -6.22 4.65 -15.19
C THR A 70 -5.05 3.85 -14.67
N GLU A 71 -3.89 3.98 -15.32
CA GLU A 71 -2.63 3.40 -14.84
C GLU A 71 -2.28 3.87 -13.43
N GLU A 72 -2.51 5.16 -13.16
CA GLU A 72 -2.35 5.77 -11.84
C GLU A 72 -3.11 5.01 -10.73
N TYR A 73 -4.36 4.61 -10.98
CA TYR A 73 -5.12 3.82 -9.99
C TYR A 73 -4.61 2.37 -9.92
N ALA A 74 -4.24 1.79 -11.06
CA ALA A 74 -3.70 0.44 -11.12
C ALA A 74 -2.39 0.31 -10.32
N GLU A 75 -1.51 1.31 -10.37
CA GLU A 75 -0.28 1.37 -9.58
C GLU A 75 -0.58 1.35 -8.07
N LEU A 76 -1.53 2.15 -7.60
CA LEU A 76 -1.95 2.15 -6.19
C LEU A 76 -2.54 0.79 -5.78
N MET A 77 -3.32 0.16 -6.66
CA MET A 77 -3.86 -1.17 -6.42
C MET A 77 -2.76 -2.23 -6.33
N ASN A 78 -1.76 -2.17 -7.20
CA ASN A 78 -0.61 -3.07 -7.17
C ASN A 78 0.15 -2.96 -5.85
N LEU A 79 0.36 -1.74 -5.33
CA LEU A 79 0.96 -1.51 -4.02
C LEU A 79 0.09 -2.08 -2.89
N LEU A 80 -1.22 -1.89 -2.95
CA LEU A 80 -2.15 -2.46 -1.96
C LEU A 80 -2.15 -3.99 -1.98
N LEU A 81 -2.17 -4.60 -3.16
CA LEU A 81 -2.11 -6.06 -3.31
C LEU A 81 -0.76 -6.61 -2.85
N LEU A 82 0.33 -5.88 -3.08
CA LEU A 82 1.64 -6.24 -2.55
C LEU A 82 1.63 -6.24 -1.01
N GLU A 83 1.02 -5.23 -0.38
CA GLU A 83 0.90 -5.18 1.09
C GLU A 83 0.03 -6.32 1.64
N LYS A 84 -1.11 -6.60 1.00
CA LYS A 84 -1.98 -7.72 1.36
C LYS A 84 -1.27 -9.07 1.20
N SER A 85 -0.62 -9.29 0.06
CA SER A 85 0.12 -10.53 -0.19
C SER A 85 1.27 -10.75 0.79
N ASN A 86 1.93 -9.69 1.28
CA ASN A 86 2.94 -9.82 2.33
C ASN A 86 2.33 -10.33 3.66
N LYS A 87 1.10 -9.91 3.99
CA LYS A 87 0.38 -10.43 5.16
C LYS A 87 -0.01 -11.89 4.93
N ASP A 88 -0.61 -12.20 3.78
CA ASP A 88 -1.01 -13.56 3.42
C ASP A 88 0.20 -14.50 3.37
N PHE A 89 1.37 -14.01 2.96
CA PHE A 89 2.61 -14.77 2.95
C PHE A 89 3.00 -15.25 4.35
N VAL A 90 2.80 -14.42 5.39
CA VAL A 90 3.06 -14.82 6.78
C VAL A 90 2.10 -15.94 7.20
N GLU A 91 0.82 -15.82 6.85
CA GLU A 91 -0.18 -16.84 7.17
C GLU A 91 0.11 -18.17 6.46
N ILE A 92 0.46 -18.12 5.17
CA ILE A 92 0.87 -19.29 4.38
C ILE A 92 2.15 -19.92 4.95
N TYR A 93 3.16 -19.11 5.27
CA TYR A 93 4.40 -19.59 5.86
C TYR A 93 4.15 -20.35 7.15
N ASN A 94 3.31 -19.81 8.04
CA ASN A 94 2.95 -20.45 9.30
C ASN A 94 2.22 -21.78 9.06
N ALA A 95 1.24 -21.80 8.17
CA ALA A 95 0.49 -23.01 7.83
C ALA A 95 1.39 -24.12 7.24
N VAL A 96 2.33 -23.75 6.35
CA VAL A 96 3.30 -24.69 5.76
C VAL A 96 4.31 -25.17 6.81
N SER A 97 4.79 -24.28 7.67
CA SER A 97 5.73 -24.60 8.76
C SER A 97 5.15 -25.65 9.71
N GLU A 98 3.88 -25.50 10.13
CA GLU A 98 3.24 -26.47 11.02
C GLU A 98 3.10 -27.85 10.38
N LYS A 99 2.69 -27.92 9.11
CA LYS A 99 2.64 -29.21 8.38
C LYS A 99 4.03 -29.83 8.20
N ALA A 100 5.05 -29.03 7.90
CA ALA A 100 6.42 -29.51 7.76
C ALA A 100 6.97 -30.11 9.06
N LYS A 101 6.69 -29.49 10.23
CA LYS A 101 7.07 -30.02 11.54
C LYS A 101 6.39 -31.35 11.87
N GLN A 102 5.21 -31.61 11.32
CA GLN A 102 4.49 -32.88 11.45
C GLN A 102 5.03 -33.99 10.52
N GLY A 103 6.05 -33.69 9.70
CA GLY A 103 6.66 -34.66 8.79
C GLY A 103 6.00 -34.77 7.41
N ASP A 104 5.18 -33.80 7.01
CA ASP A 104 4.66 -33.75 5.64
C ASP A 104 5.79 -33.36 4.66
N ASP A 105 6.28 -34.33 3.88
CA ASP A 105 7.37 -34.16 2.92
C ASP A 105 7.11 -33.07 1.87
N LYS A 106 5.85 -32.86 1.45
CA LYS A 106 5.50 -31.80 0.48
C LYS A 106 5.63 -30.45 1.17
N ALA A 107 5.11 -30.32 2.39
CA ALA A 107 5.22 -29.10 3.17
C ALA A 107 6.67 -28.75 3.51
N VAL A 108 7.54 -29.73 3.81
CA VAL A 108 8.98 -29.49 4.03
C VAL A 108 9.64 -28.89 2.79
N LYS A 109 9.36 -29.42 1.60
CA LYS A 109 9.89 -28.85 0.34
C LYS A 109 9.38 -27.43 0.11
N THR A 110 8.08 -27.20 0.29
CA THR A 110 7.49 -25.86 0.16
C THR A 110 8.09 -24.88 1.17
N PHE A 111 8.31 -25.31 2.41
CA PHE A 111 8.92 -24.49 3.46
C PHE A 111 10.33 -24.03 3.08
N LEU A 112 11.17 -24.91 2.56
CA LEU A 112 12.51 -24.56 2.09
C LEU A 112 12.49 -23.53 0.96
N THR A 113 11.53 -23.65 0.02
CA THR A 113 11.32 -22.66 -1.04
C THR A 113 10.92 -21.30 -0.48
N LEU A 114 9.95 -21.25 0.44
CA LEU A 114 9.52 -20.01 1.09
C LEU A 114 10.68 -19.35 1.87
N GLN A 115 11.49 -20.16 2.57
CA GLN A 115 12.67 -19.68 3.28
C GLN A 115 13.69 -19.05 2.32
N ASN A 116 13.88 -19.62 1.13
CA ASN A 116 14.80 -19.08 0.13
C ASN A 116 14.28 -17.75 -0.46
N GLU A 117 12.99 -17.64 -0.76
CA GLU A 117 12.39 -16.38 -1.22
C GLU A 117 12.49 -15.27 -0.15
N LEU A 118 12.31 -15.60 1.12
CA LEU A 118 12.57 -14.68 2.23
C LEU A 118 14.02 -14.20 2.28
N LYS A 119 14.99 -15.12 2.12
CA LYS A 119 16.42 -14.74 2.07
C LYS A 119 16.72 -13.80 0.90
N LYS A 120 16.12 -14.02 -0.28
CA LYS A 120 16.27 -13.14 -1.45
C LYS A 120 15.68 -11.76 -1.18
N SER A 121 14.48 -11.67 -0.62
CA SER A 121 13.81 -10.40 -0.35
C SER A 121 14.58 -9.54 0.67
N VAL A 122 15.15 -10.15 1.70
CA VAL A 122 16.00 -9.46 2.69
C VAL A 122 17.29 -8.94 2.07
N LYS A 123 17.95 -9.72 1.19
CA LYS A 123 19.15 -9.28 0.48
C LYS A 123 18.85 -8.07 -0.41
N ASN A 124 17.77 -8.12 -1.18
CA ASN A 124 17.38 -7.03 -2.08
C ASN A 124 17.06 -5.73 -1.31
N LYS A 125 16.49 -5.81 -0.10
CA LYS A 125 16.26 -4.64 0.75
C LYS A 125 17.55 -3.98 1.23
N LYS A 126 18.60 -4.75 1.54
CA LYS A 126 19.90 -4.20 1.95
C LYS A 126 20.57 -3.44 0.81
N SER A 127 20.48 -3.95 -0.42
CA SER A 127 21.03 -3.30 -1.61
C SER A 127 20.31 -1.97 -1.91
N LYS A 128 18.97 -1.95 -1.84
CA LYS A 128 18.19 -0.72 -2.10
C LYS A 128 18.35 0.37 -1.04
N LYS A 129 18.64 0.01 0.22
CA LYS A 129 18.88 1.01 1.27
C LYS A 129 20.17 1.80 1.03
N ALA A 130 21.18 1.16 0.44
CA ALA A 130 22.42 1.83 0.05
C ALA A 130 22.20 2.87 -1.08
N GLU A 131 21.28 2.59 -2.00
CA GLU A 131 20.93 3.53 -3.09
C GLU A 131 20.01 4.68 -2.64
N GLN A 132 19.19 4.48 -1.60
CA GLN A 132 18.28 5.53 -1.09
C GLN A 132 18.98 6.56 -0.19
N GLU A 133 20.05 6.17 0.51
CA GLU A 133 20.85 7.10 1.34
C GLU A 133 21.60 8.15 0.47
N GLU A 134 21.86 7.87 -0.81
CA GLU A 134 22.46 8.85 -1.74
C GLU A 134 21.45 9.88 -2.30
N ILE A 135 20.15 9.58 -2.27
CA ILE A 135 19.10 10.47 -2.82
C ILE A 135 18.56 11.44 -1.76
N GLU A 136 18.62 11.09 -0.47
CA GLU A 136 18.13 11.95 0.62
C GLU A 136 19.04 13.17 0.91
N GLU A 137 20.28 13.23 0.39
CA GLU A 137 21.20 14.36 0.62
C GLU A 137 21.06 15.54 -0.36
N GLU A 138 20.31 15.41 -1.48
CA GLU A 138 20.20 16.49 -2.49
C GLU A 138 18.97 17.42 -2.35
N ASP A 139 17.96 17.07 -1.53
CA ASP A 139 16.67 17.78 -1.48
C ASP A 139 16.53 18.82 -0.33
N ASP A 140 17.55 18.99 0.53
CA ASP A 140 17.45 19.82 1.76
C ASP A 140 18.14 21.20 1.68
N ASP A 141 18.60 21.65 0.49
CA ASP A 141 19.35 22.91 0.34
C ASP A 141 18.66 24.00 -0.53
N LEU A 142 17.32 24.09 -0.48
CA LEU A 142 16.57 25.17 -1.15
C LEU A 142 15.67 25.92 -0.16
N ILE A 143 16.30 26.71 0.71
CA ILE A 143 15.64 27.78 1.46
C ILE A 143 15.63 29.03 0.57
N LEU A 144 14.45 29.42 0.09
CA LEU A 144 14.17 30.76 -0.47
C LEU A 144 13.36 31.56 0.56
N GLU A 145 14.06 32.36 1.37
CA GLU A 145 13.80 33.78 1.68
C GLU A 145 14.85 34.33 2.67
#